data_AF-A0A1I8NSZ9-F1
#
_entry.id   AF-A0A1I8NSZ9-F1
#
_cell.length_a   1.000
_cell.length_b   1.000
_cell.length_c   1.000
_cell.angle_alpha   90.00
_cell.angle_beta   90.00
_cell.angle_gamma   90.00
#
_symmetry.space_group_name_H-M   'P 1'
#
loop_
_entity.id
_entity.type
_entity.pdbx_description
1 polymer ?
#
loop_
_entity_poly.entity_id
_entity_poly.type
_entity_poly.pdbx_seq_one_letter_code
_entity_poly.pdbx_strand_id
1 'polypeptide(L)'
;MSSNRSSRSSKIGKIKSVYCKNFVTYGECLFHPSEYLNVVIGPNGTGKSTLVSAIVLGLGGDPKILARSSSIGEYVKNGCESSKVSVEVYGQSDDTTKFQRTFDINGKSQFAINNQAVSQKKFLEYVDQFKIQISNLCQFLPQDRVQDFAKMNPQEILSNTIGSVCGPDVVNNFKKLKELRNAQEHGKSSYKTLVQKLEATMNRTEE
;
A
#
# COMPACT_ATOMS: atom_id res chain seq x y z
N MET A 1 -35.67 13.42 -20.70
CA MET A 1 -35.07 12.87 -19.47
C MET A 1 -33.58 12.62 -19.74
N SER A 2 -32.74 13.64 -19.52
CA SER A 2 -31.30 13.53 -19.75
C SER A 2 -30.63 13.15 -18.44
N SER A 3 -29.93 12.02 -18.45
CA SER A 3 -29.22 11.45 -17.31
C SER A 3 -28.04 12.34 -16.94
N ASN A 4 -28.19 13.03 -15.82
CA ASN A 4 -27.18 13.89 -15.23
C ASN A 4 -26.05 13.00 -14.65
N ARG A 5 -25.11 12.53 -15.49
CA ARG A 5 -23.83 11.99 -15.02
C ARG A 5 -22.98 13.15 -14.54
N SER A 6 -23.29 13.66 -13.35
CA SER A 6 -22.36 14.53 -12.62
C SER A 6 -21.07 13.74 -12.43
N SER A 7 -19.98 14.17 -13.04
CA SER A 7 -18.62 13.71 -12.74
C SER A 7 -18.30 14.09 -11.29
N ARG A 8 -18.75 13.29 -10.32
CA ARG A 8 -18.28 13.41 -8.94
C ARG A 8 -16.83 12.97 -8.94
N SER A 9 -15.92 13.94 -8.95
CA SER A 9 -14.54 13.77 -8.48
C SER A 9 -14.62 13.00 -7.17
N SER A 10 -14.24 11.72 -7.21
CA SER A 10 -14.30 10.87 -6.01
C SER A 10 -13.29 11.44 -5.02
N LYS A 11 -13.77 11.94 -3.88
CA LYS A 11 -12.89 12.39 -2.79
C LYS A 11 -12.30 11.21 -2.01
N ILE A 12 -12.82 10.00 -2.22
CA ILE A 12 -12.39 8.80 -1.51
C ILE A 12 -10.86 8.66 -1.54
N GLY A 13 -10.26 8.41 -0.37
CA GLY A 13 -8.82 8.17 -0.27
C GLY A 13 -7.96 9.43 -0.25
N LYS A 14 -8.52 10.63 -0.48
CA LYS A 14 -7.77 11.89 -0.35
C LYS A 14 -7.46 12.17 1.12
N ILE A 15 -6.22 12.56 1.40
CA ILE A 15 -5.79 12.96 2.75
C ILE A 15 -6.34 14.36 3.04
N LYS A 16 -7.15 14.48 4.09
CA LYS A 16 -7.67 15.74 4.61
C LYS A 16 -6.70 16.41 5.57
N SER A 17 -6.15 15.62 6.50
CA SER A 17 -5.22 16.13 7.50
C SER A 17 -4.23 15.07 7.96
N VAL A 18 -3.04 15.51 8.37
CA VAL A 18 -2.01 14.68 8.99
C VAL A 18 -1.59 15.35 10.29
N TYR A 19 -1.79 14.67 11.40
CA TYR A 19 -1.41 15.14 12.73
C TYR A 19 -0.29 14.27 13.28
N CYS A 20 0.70 14.90 13.89
CA CYS A 20 1.81 14.21 14.56
C CYS A 20 2.07 14.83 15.92
N LYS A 21 2.37 13.99 16.90
CA LYS A 21 2.82 14.38 18.25
C LYS A 21 4.01 13.53 18.67
N ASN A 22 5.06 14.18 19.13
CA ASN A 22 6.33 13.59 19.55
C ASN A 22 6.89 12.62 18.49
N PHE A 23 6.94 13.06 17.23
CA PHE A 23 7.31 12.23 16.09
C PHE A 23 8.59 12.74 15.43
N VAL A 24 9.71 12.06 15.64
CA VAL A 24 11.05 12.44 15.17
C VAL A 24 11.38 13.90 15.51
N THR A 25 11.34 14.80 14.53
CA THR A 25 11.63 16.23 14.67
C THR A 25 10.41 17.03 15.18
N TYR A 26 9.20 16.49 15.07
CA TYR A 26 7.97 17.18 15.39
C TYR A 26 7.57 17.01 16.85
N GLY A 27 7.43 18.14 17.57
CA GLY A 27 6.79 18.16 18.89
C GLY A 27 5.29 17.94 18.78
N GLU A 28 4.60 18.85 18.09
CA GLU A 28 3.20 18.71 17.74
C GLU A 28 2.94 19.50 16.46
N CYS A 29 2.31 18.89 15.46
CA CYS A 29 2.02 19.55 14.19
C CYS A 29 0.77 18.97 13.52
N LEU A 30 0.14 19.80 12.70
CA LEU A 30 -1.05 19.47 11.92
C LEU A 30 -0.89 20.04 10.50
N PHE A 31 -1.00 19.17 9.50
CA PHE A 31 -0.90 19.51 8.09
C PHE A 31 -2.26 19.34 7.41
N HIS A 32 -2.59 20.23 6.48
CA HIS A 32 -3.81 20.20 5.69
C HIS A 32 -3.47 20.21 4.19
N PRO A 33 -3.31 19.03 3.56
CA PRO A 33 -3.07 18.95 2.13
C PRO A 33 -4.25 19.50 1.31
N SER A 34 -3.94 20.11 0.17
CA SER A 34 -4.88 20.49 -0.87
C SER A 34 -5.24 19.30 -1.79
N GLU A 35 -6.27 19.45 -2.63
CA GLU A 35 -6.90 18.34 -3.35
C GLU A 35 -5.99 17.60 -4.35
N TYR A 36 -5.00 18.27 -4.95
CA TYR A 36 -4.26 17.73 -6.09
C TYR A 36 -2.76 17.67 -5.83
N LEU A 37 -2.06 18.80 -5.96
CA LEU A 37 -0.62 18.87 -5.84
C LEU A 37 -0.24 19.59 -4.56
N ASN A 38 0.53 18.89 -3.72
CA ASN A 38 1.09 19.43 -2.50
C ASN A 38 2.61 19.35 -2.60
N VAL A 39 3.28 20.50 -2.51
CA VAL A 39 4.74 20.58 -2.56
C VAL A 39 5.25 20.98 -1.18
N VAL A 40 6.03 20.08 -0.56
CA VAL A 40 6.63 20.31 0.76
C VAL A 40 8.07 20.78 0.58
N ILE A 41 8.33 22.05 0.86
CA ILE A 41 9.63 22.70 0.70
C ILE A 41 10.26 23.06 2.05
N GLY A 42 11.59 23.09 2.09
CA GLY A 42 12.35 23.52 3.27
C GLY A 42 13.80 23.04 3.24
N PRO A 43 14.68 23.64 4.07
CA PRO A 43 16.08 23.23 4.22
C PRO A 43 16.26 21.75 4.57
N ASN A 44 17.48 21.23 4.44
CA ASN A 44 17.78 19.87 4.88
C ASN A 44 17.62 19.73 6.40
N GLY A 45 17.11 18.60 6.85
CA GLY A 45 16.85 18.35 8.28
C GLY A 45 15.55 18.92 8.86
N THR A 46 14.73 19.66 8.09
CA THR A 46 13.48 20.26 8.60
C THR A 46 12.29 19.29 8.69
N GLY A 47 12.50 18.02 8.40
CA GLY A 47 11.47 16.99 8.54
C GLY A 47 10.58 16.74 7.31
N LYS A 48 10.96 17.21 6.11
CA LYS A 48 10.19 16.92 4.87
C LYS A 48 9.90 15.42 4.70
N SER A 49 10.93 14.58 4.77
CA SER A 49 10.79 13.12 4.71
C SER A 49 10.10 12.56 5.96
N THR A 50 10.17 13.26 7.11
CA THR A 50 9.45 12.90 8.33
C THR A 50 7.93 12.98 8.13
N LEU A 51 7.40 14.02 7.46
CA LEU A 51 5.97 14.09 7.13
C LEU A 51 5.52 12.89 6.28
N VAL A 52 6.33 12.53 5.28
CA VAL A 52 6.08 11.36 4.42
C VAL A 52 6.07 10.07 5.25
N SER A 53 7.03 9.90 6.17
CA SER A 53 7.06 8.78 7.11
C SER A 53 5.83 8.74 8.03
N ALA A 54 5.34 9.91 8.47
CA ALA A 54 4.15 9.99 9.30
C ALA A 54 2.91 9.48 8.57
N ILE A 55 2.73 9.84 7.29
CA ILE A 55 1.60 9.35 6.48
C ILE A 55 1.63 7.81 6.39
N VAL A 56 2.80 7.26 6.07
CA VAL A 56 3.00 5.79 5.96
C VAL A 56 2.69 5.09 7.26
N LEU A 57 3.30 5.52 8.36
CA LEU A 57 3.16 4.86 9.66
C LEU A 57 1.75 5.06 10.23
N GLY A 58 1.16 6.24 10.03
CA GLY A 58 -0.19 6.59 10.46
C GLY A 58 -1.27 5.78 9.76
N LEU A 59 -1.05 5.39 8.50
CA LEU A 59 -1.92 4.49 7.75
C LEU A 59 -1.53 3.00 7.90
N GLY A 60 -0.65 2.67 8.85
CA GLY A 60 -0.38 1.29 9.25
C GLY A 60 0.77 0.59 8.52
N GLY A 61 1.53 1.34 7.71
CA GLY A 61 2.72 0.81 7.03
C GLY A 61 3.78 0.27 7.99
N ASP A 62 4.51 -0.73 7.54
CA ASP A 62 5.66 -1.28 8.27
C ASP A 62 6.85 -0.30 8.20
N PRO A 63 7.53 0.00 9.33
CA PRO A 63 8.74 0.83 9.34
C PRO A 63 9.77 0.42 8.28
N LYS A 64 9.88 -0.88 7.97
CA LYS A 64 10.79 -1.40 6.94
C LYS A 64 10.54 -0.75 5.58
N ILE A 65 9.29 -0.43 5.23
CA ILE A 65 8.94 0.21 3.94
C ILE A 65 9.67 1.54 3.77
N LEU A 66 9.93 2.26 4.86
CA LEU A 66 10.61 3.54 4.81
C LEU A 66 12.13 3.41 4.62
N ALA A 67 12.70 2.19 4.76
CA ALA A 67 14.13 1.87 4.65
C ALA A 67 15.08 2.71 5.55
N ARG A 68 14.53 3.57 6.40
CA ARG A 68 15.24 4.46 7.32
C ARG A 68 15.51 3.82 8.69
N SER A 69 14.61 2.94 9.13
CA SER A 69 14.68 2.30 10.44
C SER A 69 13.90 0.98 10.44
N SER A 70 14.40 0.00 11.17
CA SER A 70 13.77 -1.31 11.35
C SER A 70 12.76 -1.33 12.50
N SER A 71 12.86 -0.40 13.46
CA SER A 71 11.99 -0.32 14.64
C SER A 71 11.10 0.91 14.60
N ILE A 72 9.82 0.76 14.97
CA ILE A 72 8.93 1.91 15.05
C ILE A 72 9.29 2.87 16.20
N GLY A 73 9.96 2.36 17.24
CA GLY A 73 10.37 3.17 18.40
C GLY A 73 11.35 4.28 18.04
N GLU A 74 12.15 4.10 16.97
CA GLU A 74 13.09 5.12 16.48
C GLU A 74 12.40 6.34 15.84
N TYR A 75 11.09 6.25 15.59
CA TYR A 75 10.29 7.39 15.15
C TYR A 75 9.72 8.22 16.30
N VAL A 76 9.93 7.80 17.55
CA VAL A 76 9.59 8.60 18.73
C VAL A 76 10.59 9.74 18.86
N LYS A 77 10.10 10.96 19.11
CA LYS A 77 10.95 12.12 19.33
C LYS A 77 11.88 11.90 20.54
N ASN A 78 13.15 12.27 20.40
CA ASN A 78 14.13 12.17 21.49
C ASN A 78 13.63 12.85 22.76
N GLY A 79 13.74 12.16 23.89
CA GLY A 79 13.25 12.64 25.19
C GLY A 79 11.75 12.42 25.44
N CYS A 80 11.04 11.74 24.54
CA CYS A 80 9.64 11.33 24.74
C CYS A 80 9.53 9.81 24.83
N GLU A 81 8.52 9.32 25.57
CA GLU A 81 8.29 7.88 25.75
C GLU A 81 7.42 7.27 24.64
N SER A 82 6.58 8.10 24.01
CA SER A 82 5.65 7.67 22.97
C SER A 82 5.39 8.74 21.93
N SER A 83 4.94 8.27 20.77
CA SER A 83 4.56 9.07 19.61
C SER A 83 3.14 8.75 19.18
N LYS A 84 2.46 9.73 18.58
CA LYS A 84 1.14 9.57 17.99
C LYS A 84 1.12 10.20 16.61
N VAL A 85 0.61 9.45 15.65
CA VAL A 85 0.36 9.92 14.29
C VAL A 85 -1.08 9.61 13.91
N SER A 86 -1.77 10.56 13.29
CA SER A 86 -3.08 10.31 12.71
C SER A 86 -3.23 10.93 11.34
N VAL A 87 -3.87 10.20 10.44
CA VAL A 87 -4.18 10.60 9.08
C VAL A 87 -5.70 10.57 8.92
N GLU A 88 -6.29 11.71 8.58
CA GLU A 88 -7.70 11.81 8.27
C GLU A 88 -7.88 11.75 6.75
N VAL A 89 -8.80 10.90 6.30
CA VAL A 89 -9.02 10.60 4.89
C VAL A 89 -10.50 10.82 4.55
N TYR A 90 -10.77 11.37 3.38
CA TYR A 90 -12.14 11.52 2.87
C TYR A 90 -12.73 10.17 2.43
N GLY A 91 -14.00 9.94 2.78
CA GLY A 91 -14.79 8.76 2.42
C GLY A 91 -15.48 8.85 1.06
N GLN A 92 -16.45 7.95 0.85
CA GLN A 92 -17.32 7.96 -0.34
C GLN A 92 -18.41 9.03 -0.27
N SER A 93 -18.89 9.32 0.94
CA SER A 93 -19.69 10.51 1.24
C SER A 93 -18.74 11.66 1.62
N ASP A 94 -19.26 12.87 1.84
CA ASP A 94 -18.46 13.96 2.44
C ASP A 94 -18.04 13.67 3.92
N ASP A 95 -18.08 12.40 4.33
CA ASP A 95 -17.59 11.91 5.61
C ASP A 95 -16.07 11.75 5.59
N THR A 96 -15.50 11.70 6.79
CA THR A 96 -14.06 11.51 6.98
C THR A 96 -13.79 10.40 7.97
N THR A 97 -12.73 9.66 7.73
CA THR A 97 -12.26 8.59 8.61
C THR A 97 -10.87 8.94 9.11
N LYS A 98 -10.70 8.90 10.44
CA LYS A 98 -9.42 9.17 11.10
C LYS A 98 -8.73 7.86 11.45
N PHE A 99 -7.61 7.61 10.80
CA PHE A 99 -6.68 6.54 11.11
C PHE A 99 -5.64 7.05 12.11
N GLN A 100 -5.44 6.35 13.22
CA GLN A 100 -4.48 6.74 14.24
C GLN A 100 -3.61 5.55 14.65
N ARG A 101 -2.31 5.82 14.77
CA ARG A 101 -1.34 4.89 15.35
C ARG A 101 -0.59 5.58 16.49
N THR A 102 -0.55 4.93 17.63
CA THR A 102 0.23 5.36 18.80
C THR A 102 1.26 4.28 19.09
N PHE A 103 2.51 4.66 19.33
CA PHE A 103 3.57 3.70 19.63
C PHE A 103 4.58 4.25 20.64
N ASP A 104 5.19 3.36 21.40
CA ASP A 104 6.24 3.69 22.37
C ASP A 104 7.64 3.40 21.84
N ILE A 105 8.66 3.84 22.60
CA ILE A 105 10.07 3.59 22.30
C ILE A 105 10.43 2.10 22.29
N ASN A 106 9.65 1.26 22.98
CA ASN A 106 9.83 -0.20 23.04
C ASN A 106 9.20 -0.92 21.83
N GLY A 107 8.54 -0.18 20.93
CA GLY A 107 7.92 -0.71 19.72
C GLY A 107 6.50 -1.25 19.90
N LYS A 108 5.87 -1.07 21.08
CA LYS A 108 4.46 -1.42 21.29
C LYS A 108 3.58 -0.46 20.51
N SER A 109 2.84 -0.98 19.53
CA SER A 109 1.97 -0.20 18.65
C SER A 109 0.49 -0.46 18.93
N GLN A 110 -0.31 0.60 18.96
CA GLN A 110 -1.76 0.58 19.10
C GLN A 110 -2.40 1.30 17.91
N PHE A 111 -3.50 0.74 17.40
CA PHE A 111 -4.20 1.23 16.22
C PHE A 111 -5.62 1.63 16.60
N ALA A 112 -6.09 2.75 16.05
CA ALA A 112 -7.45 3.22 16.27
C ALA A 112 -8.04 3.83 14.99
N ILE A 113 -9.33 3.59 14.77
CA ILE A 113 -10.14 4.21 13.71
C ILE A 113 -11.22 5.03 14.38
N ASN A 114 -11.34 6.32 14.05
CA ASN A 114 -12.31 7.23 14.66
C ASN A 114 -12.28 7.18 16.21
N ASN A 115 -11.08 7.12 16.77
CA ASN A 115 -10.79 6.99 18.21
C ASN A 115 -11.20 5.65 18.86
N GLN A 116 -11.67 4.67 18.10
CA GLN A 116 -11.93 3.31 18.59
C GLN A 116 -10.74 2.40 18.33
N ALA A 117 -10.27 1.71 19.37
CA ALA A 117 -9.16 0.77 19.26
C ALA A 117 -9.53 -0.44 18.38
N VAL A 118 -8.64 -0.79 17.44
CA VAL A 118 -8.83 -1.91 16.52
C VAL A 118 -7.55 -2.75 16.43
N SER A 119 -7.69 -4.01 16.02
CA SER A 119 -6.53 -4.84 15.70
C SER A 119 -5.84 -4.34 14.43
N GLN A 120 -4.53 -4.59 14.30
CA GLN A 120 -3.76 -4.21 13.12
C GLN A 120 -4.36 -4.79 11.82
N LYS A 121 -4.82 -6.05 11.86
CA LYS A 121 -5.44 -6.70 10.70
C LYS A 121 -6.68 -5.94 10.22
N LYS A 122 -7.61 -5.65 11.13
CA LYS A 122 -8.81 -4.85 10.82
C LYS A 122 -8.42 -3.46 10.34
N PHE A 123 -7.44 -2.83 10.98
CA PHE A 123 -6.98 -1.51 10.58
C PHE A 123 -6.54 -1.45 9.11
N LEU A 124 -5.71 -2.41 8.69
CA LEU A 124 -5.24 -2.50 7.30
C LEU A 124 -6.38 -2.83 6.32
N GLU A 125 -7.31 -3.71 6.70
CA GLU A 125 -8.52 -4.00 5.90
C GLU A 125 -9.37 -2.74 5.68
N TYR A 126 -9.49 -1.87 6.69
CA TYR A 126 -10.18 -0.59 6.53
C TYR A 126 -9.42 0.39 5.64
N VAL A 127 -8.10 0.51 5.77
CA VAL A 127 -7.28 1.38 4.91
C VAL A 127 -7.39 0.97 3.44
N ASP A 128 -7.43 -0.34 3.14
CA ASP A 128 -7.56 -0.86 1.77
C ASP A 128 -8.88 -0.44 1.09
N GLN A 129 -9.96 -0.24 1.86
CA GLN A 129 -11.24 0.26 1.33
C GLN A 129 -11.14 1.67 0.74
N PHE A 130 -10.16 2.46 1.19
CA PHE A 130 -9.88 3.82 0.67
C PHE A 130 -8.96 3.80 -0.56
N LYS A 131 -8.57 2.62 -1.07
CA LYS A 131 -7.64 2.44 -2.19
C LYS A 131 -6.25 3.04 -1.91
N ILE A 132 -5.80 2.93 -0.67
CA ILE A 132 -4.47 3.41 -0.26
C ILE A 132 -3.55 2.21 -0.02
N GLN A 133 -2.64 1.96 -0.96
CA GLN A 133 -1.67 0.86 -0.93
C GLN A 133 -0.26 1.38 -0.61
N ILE A 134 0.05 1.47 0.66
CA ILE A 134 1.33 2.04 1.14
C ILE A 134 2.53 1.14 0.83
N SER A 135 2.30 -0.17 0.70
CA SER A 135 3.31 -1.15 0.31
C SER A 135 3.60 -1.16 -1.19
N ASN A 136 2.75 -0.52 -2.00
CA ASN A 136 2.89 -0.51 -3.44
C ASN A 136 3.77 0.67 -3.88
N LEU A 137 4.97 0.36 -4.38
CA LEU A 137 5.95 1.36 -4.82
C LEU A 137 5.46 2.25 -5.98
N CYS A 138 4.45 1.80 -6.73
CA CYS A 138 3.82 2.61 -7.78
C CYS A 138 2.88 3.69 -7.23
N GLN A 139 2.38 3.56 -6.00
CA GLN A 139 1.54 4.59 -5.35
C GLN A 139 2.34 5.39 -4.30
N PHE A 140 3.29 4.75 -3.64
CA PHE A 140 4.13 5.36 -2.63
C PHE A 140 5.61 5.06 -2.91
N LEU A 141 6.38 6.09 -3.27
CA LEU A 141 7.80 5.94 -3.55
C LEU A 141 8.63 6.62 -2.44
N PRO A 142 9.14 5.87 -1.44
CA PRO A 142 10.00 6.46 -0.43
C PRO A 142 11.36 6.82 -1.03
N GLN A 143 11.96 7.90 -0.52
CA GLN A 143 13.24 8.44 -0.98
C GLN A 143 14.34 7.38 -1.08
N ASP A 144 14.43 6.49 -0.09
CA ASP A 144 15.48 5.47 -0.01
C ASP A 144 15.18 4.20 -0.82
N ARG A 145 13.97 4.05 -1.38
CA ARG A 145 13.58 2.90 -2.23
C ARG A 145 13.32 3.25 -3.69
N VAL A 146 13.77 4.42 -4.14
CA VAL A 146 13.71 4.78 -5.56
C VAL A 146 14.45 3.76 -6.44
N GLN A 147 15.54 3.18 -5.92
CA GLN A 147 16.29 2.13 -6.63
C GLN A 147 15.51 0.82 -6.73
N ASP A 148 14.70 0.46 -5.72
CA ASP A 148 13.89 -0.77 -5.74
C ASP A 148 12.88 -0.71 -6.87
N PHE A 149 12.23 0.46 -7.04
CA PHE A 149 11.32 0.69 -8.17
C PHE A 149 12.04 0.56 -9.52
N ALA A 150 13.24 1.12 -9.66
CA ALA A 150 14.02 1.02 -10.90
C ALA A 150 14.47 -0.42 -11.24
N LYS A 151 14.55 -1.32 -10.25
CA LYS A 151 14.93 -2.72 -10.42
C LYS A 151 13.74 -3.65 -10.71
N MET A 152 12.51 -3.18 -10.56
CA MET A 152 11.31 -4.00 -10.80
C MET A 152 11.25 -4.45 -12.26
N ASN A 153 10.87 -5.71 -12.47
CA ASN A 153 10.65 -6.20 -13.82
C ASN A 153 9.33 -5.64 -14.39
N PRO A 154 9.17 -5.61 -15.73
CA PRO A 154 7.96 -5.08 -16.35
C PRO A 154 6.66 -5.75 -15.87
N GLN A 155 6.70 -7.04 -15.53
CA GLN A 155 5.54 -7.81 -15.05
C GLN A 155 5.09 -7.37 -13.65
N GLU A 156 6.04 -7.07 -12.76
CA GLU A 156 5.81 -6.53 -11.42
C GLU A 156 5.26 -5.12 -11.49
N ILE A 157 5.87 -4.26 -12.32
CA ILE A 157 5.37 -2.90 -12.56
C ILE A 157 3.92 -2.95 -13.04
N LEU A 158 3.60 -3.84 -14.00
CA LEU A 158 2.24 -4.03 -14.48
C LEU A 158 1.31 -4.49 -13.36
N SER A 159 1.70 -5.51 -12.59
CA SER A 159 0.88 -6.04 -11.49
C SER A 159 0.60 -4.98 -10.42
N ASN A 160 1.61 -4.21 -10.05
CA ASN A 160 1.52 -3.13 -9.06
C ASN A 160 0.66 -1.97 -9.60
N THR A 161 0.80 -1.62 -10.87
CA THR A 161 -0.01 -0.58 -11.51
C THR A 161 -1.48 -0.99 -11.58
N ILE A 162 -1.78 -2.23 -11.98
CA ILE A 162 -3.15 -2.77 -12.00
C ILE A 162 -3.72 -2.77 -10.58
N GLY A 163 -2.93 -3.15 -9.58
CA GLY A 163 -3.34 -3.11 -8.17
C GLY A 163 -3.69 -1.70 -7.67
N SER A 164 -2.92 -0.69 -8.05
CA SER A 164 -3.15 0.70 -7.61
C SER A 164 -4.26 1.42 -8.36
N VAL A 165 -4.36 1.20 -9.67
CA VAL A 165 -5.18 2.03 -10.57
C VAL A 165 -6.52 1.35 -10.89
N CYS A 166 -6.53 0.03 -11.06
CA CYS A 166 -7.70 -0.67 -11.56
C CYS A 166 -8.68 -1.06 -10.44
N GLY A 167 -9.94 -1.30 -10.83
CA GLY A 167 -10.94 -1.84 -9.93
C GLY A 167 -10.71 -3.32 -9.57
N PRO A 168 -11.35 -3.81 -8.51
CA PRO A 168 -11.20 -5.20 -8.05
C PRO A 168 -11.55 -6.23 -9.14
N ASP A 169 -12.52 -5.93 -10.01
CA ASP A 169 -12.92 -6.81 -11.10
C ASP A 169 -11.77 -7.09 -12.08
N VAL A 170 -11.03 -6.04 -12.46
CA VAL A 170 -9.89 -6.16 -13.38
C VAL A 170 -8.76 -6.95 -12.73
N VAL A 171 -8.49 -6.70 -11.43
CA VAL A 171 -7.48 -7.44 -10.65
C VAL A 171 -7.84 -8.93 -10.58
N ASN A 172 -9.11 -9.25 -10.30
CA ASN A 172 -9.58 -10.63 -10.19
C ASN A 172 -9.57 -11.34 -11.54
N ASN A 173 -10.02 -10.69 -12.60
CA ASN A 173 -9.97 -11.23 -13.97
C ASN A 173 -8.52 -11.48 -14.40
N PHE A 174 -7.60 -10.57 -14.09
CA PHE A 174 -6.19 -10.74 -14.39
C PHE A 174 -5.57 -11.94 -13.64
N LYS A 175 -5.89 -12.10 -12.35
CA LYS A 175 -5.50 -13.30 -11.59
C LYS A 175 -6.07 -14.57 -12.20
N LYS A 176 -7.34 -14.55 -12.59
CA LYS A 176 -7.99 -15.71 -13.19
C LYS A 176 -7.37 -16.11 -14.53
N LEU A 177 -7.03 -15.12 -15.36
CA LEU A 177 -6.33 -15.35 -16.62
C LEU A 177 -4.96 -15.97 -16.40
N LYS A 178 -4.20 -15.54 -15.38
CA LYS A 178 -2.92 -16.16 -15.01
C LYS A 178 -3.10 -17.64 -14.61
N GLU A 179 -4.09 -17.95 -13.78
CA GLU A 179 -4.39 -19.33 -13.39
C GLU A 179 -4.73 -20.21 -14.59
N LEU A 180 -5.62 -19.74 -15.47
CA LEU A 180 -6.02 -20.47 -16.67
C LEU A 180 -4.83 -20.70 -17.61
N ARG A 181 -3.95 -19.71 -17.75
CA ARG A 181 -2.75 -19.84 -18.56
C ARG A 181 -1.80 -20.90 -18.00
N ASN A 182 -1.56 -20.89 -16.69
CA ASN A 182 -0.71 -21.89 -16.04
C ASN A 182 -1.30 -23.30 -16.19
N ALA A 183 -2.62 -23.45 -15.99
CA ALA A 183 -3.31 -24.73 -16.20
C ALA A 183 -3.18 -25.23 -17.65
N GLN A 184 -3.29 -24.34 -18.63
CA GLN A 184 -3.09 -24.67 -20.05
C GLN A 184 -1.66 -25.16 -20.33
N GLU A 185 -0.64 -24.51 -19.77
CA GLU A 185 0.77 -24.90 -19.96
C GLU A 185 1.10 -26.24 -19.30
N HIS A 186 0.57 -26.49 -18.10
CA HIS A 186 0.66 -27.80 -17.46
C HIS A 186 -0.03 -28.89 -18.29
N GLY A 187 -1.24 -28.63 -18.78
CA GLY A 187 -1.96 -29.56 -19.64
C GLY A 187 -1.20 -29.91 -20.93
N LYS A 188 -0.60 -28.91 -21.59
CA LYS A 188 0.26 -29.13 -22.78
C LYS A 188 1.48 -29.99 -22.46
N SER A 189 2.11 -29.78 -21.32
CA SER A 189 3.29 -30.54 -20.89
C SER A 189 2.94 -32.00 -20.57
N SER A 190 1.81 -32.23 -19.90
CA SER A 190 1.28 -33.58 -19.65
C SER A 190 0.89 -34.29 -20.94
N TYR A 191 0.23 -33.59 -21.87
CA TYR A 191 -0.10 -34.13 -23.19
C TYR A 191 1.15 -34.57 -23.96
N LYS A 192 2.18 -33.71 -24.02
CA LYS A 192 3.45 -34.02 -24.69
C LYS A 192 4.13 -35.25 -24.09
N THR A 193 4.15 -35.36 -22.76
CA THR A 193 4.70 -36.53 -22.06
C THR A 193 3.91 -37.81 -22.39
N LEU A 194 2.59 -37.72 -22.50
CA LEU A 194 1.74 -38.88 -22.80
C LEU A 194 1.96 -39.37 -24.24
N VAL A 195 2.06 -38.45 -25.20
CA VAL A 195 2.38 -38.77 -26.60
C VAL A 195 3.74 -39.49 -26.70
N GLN A 196 4.78 -38.95 -26.04
CA GLN A 196 6.10 -39.60 -26.01
C GLN A 196 6.07 -41.01 -25.41
N LYS A 197 5.27 -41.23 -24.35
CA LYS A 197 5.10 -42.57 -23.77
C LYS A 197 4.39 -43.52 -24.73
N LEU A 198 3.35 -43.06 -25.42
CA LEU A 198 2.61 -43.85 -26.41
C LEU A 198 3.53 -44.27 -27.56
N GLU A 199 4.28 -43.33 -28.15
CA GLU A 199 5.26 -43.61 -29.21
C GLU A 199 6.32 -44.63 -28.76
N ALA A 200 6.87 -44.47 -27.55
CA ALA A 200 7.84 -45.42 -26.99
C ALA A 200 7.25 -46.82 -26.76
N THR A 201 5.94 -46.92 -26.50
CA THR A 201 5.25 -48.21 -26.32
C THR A 201 4.98 -48.87 -27.67
N MET A 202 4.53 -48.10 -28.67
CA MET A 202 4.30 -48.58 -30.03
C MET A 202 5.58 -49.16 -30.64
N ASN A 203 6.70 -48.44 -30.56
CA ASN A 203 7.99 -48.91 -31.09
C ASN A 203 8.48 -50.21 -30.42
N ARG A 204 8.08 -50.48 -29.17
CA ARG A 204 8.38 -51.73 -28.45
C ARG A 204 7.51 -52.92 -28.85
N THR A 205 6.39 -52.67 -29.51
CA THR A 205 5.43 -53.71 -29.90
C THR A 205 5.61 -54.14 -31.36
N GLU A 206 6.42 -53.39 -32.12
CA GLU A 206 6.77 -53.65 -33.53
C GLU A 206 8.13 -54.36 -33.71
N GLU A 207 8.89 -54.58 -32.63
CA GLU A 207 10.06 -55.49 -32.56
C GLU A 207 9.65 -56.86 -32.01
#